data_AF-A0A378VVR1-F1
#
_entry.id   AF-A0A378VVR1-F1
#
_cell.length_a   1.000
_cell.length_b   1.000
_cell.length_c   1.000
_cell.angle_alpha   90.00
_cell.angle_beta   90.00
_cell.angle_gamma   90.00
#
_symmetry.space_group_name_H-M   'P 1'
#
loop_
_entity.id
_entity.type
_entity.pdbx_description
1 polymer ?
#
loop_
_entity_poly.entity_id
_entity_poly.type
_entity_poly.pdbx_seq_one_letter_code
_entity_poly.pdbx_strand_id
1 'polypeptide(L)'
;MGVWAAERALQGIRLKSATAVNGTGLPCDDNFGIPCAVFKGTLENLTENTRSKFERRICGDKASFEDYQQFPARPFDEIHQELTALFAMIGQDRRTDLIRWTNALFGSGDKIFIPANQHRYWTPRCTVQETDGGHYLFSRFTHWSALWNH
;
A
#
# COMPACT_ATOMS: atom_id res chain seq x y z
N MET A 1 0.41 -3.08 -1.04
CA MET A 1 1.11 -4.12 -0.24
C MET A 1 2.56 -4.38 -0.67
N GLY A 2 3.10 -3.67 -1.67
CA GLY A 2 4.48 -3.88 -2.14
C GLY A 2 5.57 -3.62 -1.09
N VAL A 3 5.31 -2.81 -0.06
CA VAL A 3 6.25 -2.55 1.05
C VAL A 3 6.64 -3.85 1.76
N TRP A 4 5.66 -4.60 2.26
CA TRP A 4 5.88 -5.90 2.91
C TRP A 4 6.59 -6.89 1.97
N ALA A 5 6.23 -6.92 0.68
CA ALA A 5 6.85 -7.81 -0.30
C ALA A 5 8.31 -7.44 -0.57
N ALA A 6 8.62 -6.15 -0.67
CA ALA A 6 9.97 -5.64 -0.89
C ALA A 6 10.90 -5.96 0.29
N GLU A 7 10.40 -5.91 1.52
CA GLU A 7 11.17 -6.33 2.71
C GLU A 7 11.68 -7.77 2.58
N ARG A 8 10.86 -8.70 2.08
CA ARG A 8 11.26 -10.11 1.86
C ARG A 8 12.17 -10.26 0.65
N ALA A 9 11.79 -9.64 -0.47
CA ALA A 9 12.47 -9.84 -1.74
C ALA A 9 13.88 -9.21 -1.78
N LEU A 10 14.08 -8.11 -1.05
CA LEU A 10 15.32 -7.33 -1.08
C LEU A 10 16.15 -7.47 0.20
N GLN A 11 15.79 -8.41 1.09
CA GLN A 11 16.55 -8.66 2.31
C GLN A 11 18.01 -8.99 1.98
N GLY A 12 18.94 -8.31 2.65
CA GLY A 12 20.38 -8.49 2.44
C GLY A 12 20.96 -7.74 1.22
N ILE A 13 20.13 -7.06 0.42
CA ILE A 13 20.58 -6.22 -0.68
C ILE A 13 20.86 -4.81 -0.17
N ARG A 14 22.04 -4.26 -0.50
CA ARG A 14 22.38 -2.86 -0.17
C ARG A 14 21.65 -1.91 -1.12
N LEU A 15 20.60 -1.26 -0.63
CA LEU A 15 19.86 -0.24 -1.37
C LEU A 15 20.50 1.14 -1.15
N LYS A 16 20.53 1.96 -2.21
CA LYS A 16 20.94 3.37 -2.10
C LYS A 16 19.93 4.18 -1.27
N SER A 17 18.65 3.92 -1.51
CA SER A 17 17.52 4.44 -0.74
C SER A 17 16.33 3.48 -0.90
N ALA A 18 15.38 3.56 0.03
CA ALA A 18 14.09 2.88 -0.06
C ALA A 18 12.98 3.83 0.40
N THR A 19 12.00 4.10 -0.47
CA THR A 19 10.83 4.92 -0.15
C THR A 19 9.60 4.02 -0.10
N ALA A 20 8.91 4.00 1.03
CA ALA A 20 7.57 3.43 1.13
C ALA A 20 6.54 4.45 0.65
N VAL A 21 5.56 4.01 -0.16
CA VAL A 21 4.43 4.85 -0.58
C VAL A 21 3.14 4.14 -0.17
N ASN A 22 2.32 4.80 0.68
CA ASN A 22 1.03 4.29 1.15
C ASN A 22 1.05 2.81 1.55
N GLY A 23 1.90 2.44 2.50
CA GLY A 23 2.05 1.05 2.93
C GLY A 23 3.04 0.89 4.06
N THR A 24 2.97 -0.25 4.76
CA THR A 24 3.81 -0.58 5.91
C THR A 24 4.35 -2.01 5.80
N GLY A 25 5.32 -2.36 6.65
CA GLY A 25 5.80 -3.75 6.79
C GLY A 25 4.83 -4.65 7.56
N LEU A 26 3.72 -4.12 8.10
CA LEU A 26 2.63 -4.88 8.73
C LEU A 26 1.32 -4.60 8.00
N PRO A 27 1.11 -5.19 6.81
CA PRO A 27 0.00 -4.81 5.93
C PRO A 27 -1.39 -5.24 6.42
N CYS A 28 -1.47 -6.27 7.27
CA CYS A 28 -2.70 -6.75 7.91
C CYS A 28 -2.53 -6.62 9.42
N ASP A 29 -2.85 -5.44 9.95
CA ASP A 29 -2.70 -5.09 11.36
C ASP A 29 -3.58 -3.89 11.71
N ASP A 30 -4.29 -3.96 12.84
CA ASP A 30 -5.27 -2.94 13.24
C ASP A 30 -4.62 -1.61 13.63
N ASN A 31 -3.35 -1.61 14.03
CA ASN A 31 -2.61 -0.43 14.47
C ASN A 31 -1.57 0.06 13.46
N PHE A 32 -1.13 -0.80 12.55
CA PHE A 32 0.01 -0.52 11.66
C PHE A 32 -0.28 -0.74 10.18
N GLY A 33 -1.44 -1.25 9.79
CA GLY A 33 -1.78 -1.54 8.40
C GLY A 33 -3.25 -1.39 8.08
N ILE A 34 -3.71 -2.23 7.15
CA ILE A 34 -5.14 -2.43 6.89
C ILE A 34 -5.70 -3.23 8.08
N PRO A 35 -6.80 -2.80 8.70
CA PRO A 35 -7.43 -3.56 9.77
C PRO A 35 -7.72 -5.00 9.34
N CYS A 36 -7.44 -5.96 10.21
CA CYS A 36 -7.48 -7.39 9.90
C CYS A 36 -8.85 -7.83 9.37
N ALA A 37 -9.92 -7.32 10.00
CA ALA A 37 -11.29 -7.58 9.57
C ALA A 37 -11.61 -7.01 8.18
N VAL A 38 -11.05 -5.84 7.84
CA VAL A 38 -11.24 -5.19 6.53
C VAL A 38 -10.50 -5.98 5.44
N PHE A 39 -9.26 -6.41 5.72
CA PHE A 39 -8.50 -7.22 4.77
C PHE A 39 -9.23 -8.55 4.51
N LYS A 40 -9.55 -9.29 5.57
CA LYS A 40 -10.27 -10.56 5.47
C LYS A 40 -11.60 -10.41 4.73
N GLY A 41 -12.41 -9.42 5.11
CA GLY A 41 -13.69 -9.16 4.44
C GLY A 41 -13.54 -8.77 2.96
N THR A 42 -12.43 -8.12 2.59
CA THR A 42 -12.13 -7.82 1.18
C THR A 42 -11.89 -9.09 0.38
N LEU A 43 -11.12 -10.04 0.92
CA LEU A 43 -10.84 -11.33 0.27
C LEU A 43 -12.09 -12.20 0.18
N GLU A 44 -12.82 -12.37 1.29
CA GLU A 44 -14.01 -13.24 1.35
C GLU A 44 -15.16 -12.77 0.44
N ASN A 45 -15.23 -11.47 0.14
CA ASN A 45 -16.27 -10.88 -0.69
C ASN A 45 -15.74 -10.38 -2.04
N LEU A 46 -14.56 -10.84 -2.49
CA LEU A 46 -13.97 -10.35 -3.74
C LEU A 46 -14.74 -10.87 -4.96
N THR A 47 -15.21 -9.93 -5.76
CA THR A 47 -15.92 -10.11 -7.05
C THR A 47 -15.51 -8.95 -7.95
N GLU A 48 -15.83 -8.99 -9.25
CA GLU A 48 -15.56 -7.85 -10.13
C GLU A 48 -16.23 -6.55 -9.65
N ASN A 49 -17.46 -6.65 -9.15
CA ASN A 49 -18.19 -5.50 -8.61
C ASN A 49 -17.55 -4.94 -7.33
N THR A 50 -17.18 -5.81 -6.38
CA THR A 50 -16.53 -5.36 -5.14
C THR A 50 -15.09 -4.91 -5.36
N ARG A 51 -14.39 -5.44 -6.39
CA ARG A 51 -13.12 -4.91 -6.89
C ARG A 51 -13.27 -3.45 -7.33
N SER A 52 -14.24 -3.15 -8.19
CA SER A 52 -14.47 -1.77 -8.65
C SER A 52 -14.74 -0.81 -7.47
N LYS A 53 -15.51 -1.25 -6.47
CA LYS A 53 -15.72 -0.47 -5.23
C LYS A 53 -14.43 -0.29 -4.42
N PHE A 54 -13.57 -1.29 -4.40
CA PHE A 54 -12.26 -1.21 -3.74
C PHE A 54 -11.32 -0.24 -4.45
N GLU A 55 -11.24 -0.31 -5.78
CA GLU A 55 -10.47 0.63 -6.62
C GLU A 55 -10.98 2.07 -6.44
N ARG A 56 -12.29 2.28 -6.34
CA ARG A 56 -12.84 3.61 -5.99
C ARG A 56 -12.38 4.11 -4.62
N ARG A 57 -12.21 3.22 -3.63
CA ARG A 57 -11.64 3.59 -2.32
C ARG A 57 -10.15 3.89 -2.41
N ILE A 58 -9.41 3.20 -3.27
CA ILE A 58 -7.99 3.47 -3.56
C ILE A 58 -7.84 4.89 -4.10
N CYS A 59 -8.67 5.29 -5.07
CA CYS A 59 -8.58 6.59 -5.72
C CYS A 59 -9.13 7.74 -4.86
N GLY A 60 -10.06 7.45 -3.95
CA GLY A 60 -10.58 8.43 -2.99
C GLY A 60 -11.80 9.21 -3.50
N ASP A 61 -11.68 9.86 -4.66
CA ASP A 61 -12.72 10.65 -5.32
C ASP A 61 -13.11 10.10 -6.71
N LYS A 62 -14.20 10.63 -7.29
CA LYS A 62 -14.76 10.14 -8.55
C LYS A 62 -13.85 10.44 -9.76
N ALA A 63 -13.28 11.64 -9.84
CA ALA A 63 -12.45 12.03 -10.97
C ALA A 63 -11.15 11.19 -11.00
N SER A 64 -10.48 11.05 -9.85
CA SER A 64 -9.30 10.18 -9.73
C SER A 64 -9.60 8.72 -10.04
N PHE A 65 -10.82 8.24 -9.77
CA PHE A 65 -11.24 6.89 -10.13
C PHE A 65 -11.48 6.74 -11.64
N GLU A 66 -12.14 7.69 -12.29
CA GLU A 66 -12.35 7.70 -13.74
C GLU A 66 -11.01 7.75 -14.51
N ASP A 67 -10.04 8.51 -14.02
CA ASP A 67 -8.68 8.54 -14.55
C ASP A 67 -7.97 7.19 -14.35
N TYR A 68 -8.09 6.59 -13.16
CA TYR A 68 -7.51 5.28 -12.86
C TYR A 68 -8.08 4.17 -13.74
N GLN A 69 -9.37 4.26 -14.10
CA GLN A 69 -10.03 3.30 -14.98
C GLN A 69 -9.53 3.34 -16.44
N GLN A 70 -8.74 4.36 -16.83
CA GLN A 70 -8.08 4.38 -18.14
C GLN A 70 -6.90 3.40 -18.23
N PHE A 71 -6.38 2.92 -17.09
CA PHE A 71 -5.31 1.92 -17.09
C PHE A 71 -5.86 0.53 -17.45
N PRO A 72 -5.09 -0.30 -18.17
CA PRO A 72 -5.48 -1.67 -18.46
C PRO A 72 -5.75 -2.46 -17.17
N ALA A 73 -6.97 -2.96 -17.02
CA ALA A 73 -7.32 -3.80 -15.88
C ALA A 73 -6.66 -5.18 -16.00
N ARG A 74 -5.94 -5.59 -14.95
CA ARG A 74 -5.47 -6.98 -14.81
C ARG A 74 -6.66 -7.95 -14.73
N PRO A 75 -6.51 -9.20 -15.23
CA PRO A 75 -7.55 -10.22 -15.13
C PRO A 75 -8.05 -10.43 -13.69
N PHE A 76 -9.35 -10.66 -13.53
CA PHE A 76 -9.96 -10.85 -12.22
C PHE A 76 -9.37 -12.06 -11.46
N ASP A 77 -9.22 -13.20 -12.14
CA ASP A 77 -8.69 -14.40 -11.51
C ASP A 77 -7.25 -14.21 -11.00
N GLU A 78 -6.44 -13.45 -11.73
CA GLU A 78 -5.05 -13.14 -11.34
C GLU A 78 -5.00 -12.32 -10.05
N ILE A 79 -5.82 -11.27 -9.94
CA ILE A 79 -5.86 -10.44 -8.73
C ILE A 79 -6.44 -11.21 -7.54
N HIS A 80 -7.38 -12.12 -7.78
CA HIS A 80 -7.99 -12.93 -6.73
C HIS A 80 -6.98 -13.94 -6.17
N GLN A 81 -6.25 -14.62 -7.06
CA GLN A 81 -5.16 -15.52 -6.69
C GLN A 81 -4.04 -14.78 -5.95
N GLU A 82 -3.64 -13.60 -6.44
CA GLU A 82 -2.65 -12.76 -5.78
C GLU A 82 -3.08 -12.37 -4.36
N LEU A 83 -4.31 -11.86 -4.18
CA LEU A 83 -4.79 -11.45 -2.86
C LEU A 83 -4.90 -12.65 -1.90
N THR A 84 -5.30 -13.82 -2.39
CA THR A 84 -5.35 -15.06 -1.63
C THR A 84 -3.95 -15.45 -1.13
N ALA A 85 -2.96 -15.45 -2.04
CA ALA A 85 -1.57 -15.78 -1.70
C ALA A 85 -0.98 -14.77 -0.71
N LEU A 86 -1.17 -13.46 -0.96
CA LEU A 86 -0.71 -12.40 -0.06
C LEU A 86 -1.31 -12.56 1.33
N PHE A 87 -2.62 -12.79 1.44
CA PHE A 87 -3.28 -12.97 2.74
C PHE A 87 -2.69 -14.15 3.52
N ALA A 88 -2.47 -15.29 2.86
CA ALA A 88 -1.86 -16.46 3.48
C ALA A 88 -0.41 -16.18 3.94
N MET A 89 0.41 -15.58 3.07
CA MET A 89 1.83 -15.31 3.38
C MET A 89 1.98 -14.25 4.48
N ILE A 90 1.18 -13.19 4.45
CA ILE A 90 1.16 -12.15 5.50
C ILE A 90 0.73 -12.75 6.84
N GLY A 91 -0.24 -13.67 6.84
CA GLY A 91 -0.67 -14.37 8.04
C GLY A 91 0.41 -15.26 8.66
N GLN A 92 1.32 -15.78 7.84
CA GLN A 92 2.43 -16.66 8.27
C GLN A 92 3.70 -15.89 8.62
N ASP A 93 3.94 -14.73 8.03
CA ASP A 93 5.16 -13.95 8.21
C ASP A 93 4.87 -12.48 8.57
N ARG A 94 4.99 -12.22 9.88
CA ARG A 94 4.81 -10.89 10.50
C ARG A 94 6.12 -10.16 10.80
N ARG A 95 7.26 -10.63 10.27
CA ARG A 95 8.55 -9.94 10.50
C ARG A 95 8.54 -8.54 9.87
N THR A 96 9.25 -7.62 10.49
CA THR A 96 9.41 -6.23 10.01
C THR A 96 10.89 -5.89 9.94
N ASP A 97 11.19 -4.74 9.35
CA ASP A 97 12.52 -4.12 9.41
C ASP A 97 13.60 -5.01 8.74
N LEU A 98 13.21 -5.79 7.73
CA LEU A 98 14.11 -6.67 6.97
C LEU A 98 15.03 -5.89 6.00
N ILE A 99 14.62 -4.67 5.64
CA ILE A 99 15.43 -3.69 4.92
C ILE A 99 15.36 -2.34 5.63
N ARG A 100 16.33 -1.47 5.39
CA ARG A 100 16.33 -0.11 5.92
C ARG A 100 15.56 0.84 4.98
N TRP A 101 14.43 1.34 5.45
CA TRP A 101 13.67 2.39 4.78
C TRP A 101 14.31 3.77 5.01
N THR A 102 14.36 4.58 3.95
CA THR A 102 14.89 5.95 3.99
C THR A 102 13.76 6.96 4.21
N ASN A 103 12.64 6.77 3.50
CA ASN A 103 11.50 7.67 3.53
C ASN A 103 10.19 6.88 3.56
N ALA A 104 9.15 7.47 4.09
CA ALA A 104 7.78 7.04 3.93
C ALA A 104 6.92 8.23 3.48
N LEU A 105 6.17 8.04 2.40
CA LEU A 105 5.27 9.02 1.82
C LEU A 105 3.85 8.45 1.85
N PHE A 106 2.89 9.21 2.36
CA PHE A 106 1.50 8.79 2.32
C PHE A 106 0.50 9.93 2.13
N GLY A 107 -0.65 9.56 1.58
CA GLY A 107 -1.77 10.46 1.34
C GLY A 107 -2.60 10.66 2.61
N SER A 108 -2.89 11.90 2.98
CA SER A 108 -3.77 12.25 4.11
C SER A 108 -5.19 11.71 3.96
N GLY A 109 -5.61 11.42 2.73
CA GLY A 109 -6.91 10.85 2.37
C GLY A 109 -6.89 9.33 2.12
N ASP A 110 -5.82 8.61 2.49
CA ASP A 110 -5.74 7.16 2.29
C ASP A 110 -6.83 6.41 3.09
N LYS A 111 -7.68 5.67 2.37
CA LYS A 111 -8.81 4.88 2.92
C LYS A 111 -8.52 3.39 3.03
N ILE A 112 -7.30 2.97 2.69
CA ILE A 112 -6.81 1.59 2.69
C ILE A 112 -5.81 1.43 3.84
N PHE A 113 -4.69 2.16 3.80
CA PHE A 113 -3.73 2.27 4.89
C PHE A 113 -3.94 3.62 5.57
N ILE A 114 -4.82 3.66 6.58
CA ILE A 114 -5.20 4.94 7.19
C ILE A 114 -3.96 5.70 7.71
N PRO A 115 -3.88 7.03 7.54
CA PRO A 115 -2.67 7.80 7.90
C PRO A 115 -2.22 7.60 9.34
N ALA A 116 -3.17 7.49 10.29
CA ALA A 116 -2.86 7.24 11.69
C ALA A 116 -2.08 5.93 11.94
N ASN A 117 -2.30 4.90 11.13
CA ASN A 117 -1.57 3.63 11.21
C ASN A 117 -0.20 3.74 10.53
N GLN A 118 -0.13 4.48 9.42
CA GLN A 118 1.13 4.73 8.73
C GLN A 118 2.09 5.58 9.57
N HIS A 119 1.60 6.65 10.21
CA HIS A 119 2.37 7.44 11.19
C HIS A 119 2.91 6.56 12.31
N ARG A 120 2.04 5.77 12.96
CA ARG A 120 2.44 4.84 14.03
C ARG A 120 3.55 3.89 13.60
N TYR A 121 3.52 3.39 12.37
CA TYR A 121 4.56 2.50 11.86
C TYR A 121 5.84 3.26 11.49
N TRP A 122 5.75 4.39 10.80
CA TRP A 122 6.91 5.03 10.16
C TRP A 122 7.63 6.08 11.00
N THR A 123 6.95 6.78 11.91
CA THR A 123 7.59 7.80 12.78
C THR A 123 8.86 7.30 13.49
N PRO A 124 8.92 6.08 14.05
CA PRO A 124 10.15 5.60 14.68
C PRO A 124 11.20 5.04 13.71
N ARG A 125 10.90 4.96 12.40
CA ARG A 125 11.70 4.20 11.42
C ARG A 125 12.43 5.06 10.39
N CYS A 126 11.80 6.12 9.89
CA CYS A 126 12.36 6.92 8.80
C CYS A 126 11.72 8.31 8.72
N THR A 127 12.19 9.13 7.77
CA THR A 127 11.57 10.42 7.47
C THR A 127 10.17 10.22 6.90
N VAL A 128 9.18 10.84 7.53
CA VAL A 128 7.77 10.75 7.14
C VAL A 128 7.35 12.00 6.39
N GLN A 129 6.63 11.81 5.30
CA GLN A 129 5.97 12.87 4.55
C GLN A 129 4.51 12.53 4.30
N GLU A 130 3.67 13.50 4.61
CA GLU A 130 2.24 13.44 4.34
C GLU A 130 1.89 14.47 3.28
N THR A 131 1.08 14.08 2.30
CA THR A 131 0.61 14.96 1.22
C THR A 131 -0.87 14.74 0.95
N ASP A 132 -1.52 15.67 0.26
CA ASP A 132 -2.93 15.51 -0.11
C ASP A 132 -3.10 14.42 -1.17
N GLY A 133 -4.05 13.51 -0.94
CA GLY A 133 -4.38 12.44 -1.89
C GLY A 133 -4.90 11.16 -1.24
N GLY A 134 -5.41 10.26 -2.08
CA GLY A 134 -5.87 8.94 -1.69
C GLY A 134 -4.74 7.92 -1.57
N HIS A 135 -5.09 6.63 -1.67
CA HIS A 135 -4.11 5.54 -1.66
C HIS A 135 -3.29 5.50 -2.95
N TYR A 136 -3.92 5.73 -4.11
CA TYR A 136 -3.19 5.93 -5.36
C TYR A 136 -2.64 7.36 -5.43
N LEU A 137 -1.37 7.51 -5.04
CA LEU A 137 -0.73 8.81 -4.86
C LEU A 137 0.11 9.28 -6.06
N PHE A 138 0.41 8.37 -6.99
CA PHE A 138 1.36 8.63 -8.07
C PHE A 138 0.92 9.71 -9.04
N SER A 139 -0.38 9.97 -9.19
CA SER A 139 -0.89 11.09 -10.01
C SER A 139 -0.44 12.47 -9.52
N ARG A 140 0.06 12.57 -8.28
CA ARG A 140 0.63 13.81 -7.72
C ARG A 140 2.08 14.06 -8.12
N PHE A 141 2.72 13.11 -8.79
CA PHE A 141 4.13 13.17 -9.13
C PHE A 141 4.34 13.08 -10.64
N THR A 142 5.27 13.89 -11.14
CA THR A 142 5.65 13.91 -12.56
C THR A 142 7.00 13.25 -12.82
N HIS A 143 7.80 13.02 -11.76
CA HIS A 143 9.14 12.44 -11.84
C HIS A 143 9.37 11.49 -10.68
N TRP A 144 10.07 10.38 -10.93
CA TRP A 144 10.42 9.39 -9.91
C TRP A 144 11.28 9.97 -8.78
N SER A 145 12.22 10.86 -9.10
CA SER A 145 13.13 11.47 -8.13
C SER A 145 12.42 12.23 -7.02
N ALA A 146 11.23 12.76 -7.30
CA ALA A 146 10.40 13.45 -6.31
C ALA A 146 9.91 12.51 -5.18
N LEU A 147 10.03 11.19 -5.32
CA LEU A 147 9.67 10.24 -4.26
C LEU A 147 10.80 10.03 -3.24
N TRP A 148 12.05 10.39 -3.56
CA TRP A 148 13.19 10.12 -2.67
C TRP A 148 14.15 11.30 -2.45
N ASN A 149 14.06 12.36 -3.25
CA ASN A 149 14.79 13.61 -3.06
C ASN A 149 13.91 14.59 -2.30
N HIS A 150 14.17 14.72 -1.00
CA HIS A 150 13.47 15.61 -0.08
C HIS A 150 14.46 16.42 0.74
#